data_AF-A0A2J2HBW3-F1
#
_entry.id   AF-A0A2J2HBW3-F1
#
_cell.length_a   1.000
_cell.length_b   1.000
_cell.length_c   1.000
_cell.angle_alpha   90.00
_cell.angle_beta   90.00
_cell.angle_gamma   90.00
#
_symmetry.space_group_name_H-M   'P 1'
#
loop_
_entity.id
_entity.type
_entity.pdbx_description
1 polymer ?
#
loop_
_entity_poly.entity_id
_entity_poly.type
_entity_poly.pdbx_seq_one_letter_code
_entity_poly.pdbx_strand_id
1 'polypeptide(L)'
;MADQADFAGHAAGGVAFIKFDAGLHVFGIAMPDWRDGVIAVVKADESVRDAVAHVMSSCGVSTLNTAELPRYKLSCIEILLKKYKYESIIYITDIYGIVNRVALKSGVGRSALFEAAWAYLSRHICGGIDAAECDGETKLSCCGSSCGALCELAKLEANMRRGVVVDLTRKLAEALGVSQHI
;
A
#
# COMPACT_ATOMS: atom_id res chain seq x y z
N MET A 1 30.46 -16.12 -21.26
CA MET A 1 31.27 -14.91 -21.03
C MET A 1 30.56 -14.09 -19.98
N ALA A 2 31.28 -13.77 -18.90
CA ALA A 2 30.77 -13.17 -17.67
C ALA A 2 30.77 -11.65 -17.75
N ASP A 3 29.81 -11.02 -17.07
CA ASP A 3 29.91 -9.64 -16.56
C ASP A 3 29.00 -9.58 -15.31
N GLN A 4 29.53 -9.93 -14.14
CA GLN A 4 30.08 -9.05 -13.10
C GLN A 4 29.12 -7.94 -12.65
N ALA A 5 28.47 -8.21 -11.51
CA ALA A 5 27.82 -7.24 -10.67
C ALA A 5 28.87 -6.43 -9.91
N ASP A 6 28.83 -5.11 -10.03
CA ASP A 6 29.59 -4.21 -9.16
C ASP A 6 28.73 -3.83 -7.94
N PHE A 7 29.05 -4.45 -6.81
CA PHE A 7 28.63 -4.01 -5.48
C PHE A 7 29.80 -3.25 -4.85
N ALA A 8 29.69 -1.92 -4.78
CA ALA A 8 30.55 -1.09 -3.95
C ALA A 8 29.68 -0.28 -2.99
N GLY A 9 29.74 -0.63 -1.70
CA GLY A 9 29.13 0.16 -0.64
C GLY A 9 30.05 1.31 -0.18
N HIS A 10 29.45 2.36 0.39
CA HIS A 10 29.92 3.06 1.59
C HIS A 10 28.83 4.00 2.13
N ALA A 11 28.66 3.97 3.45
CA ALA A 11 27.67 4.73 4.21
C ALA A 11 28.12 6.17 4.51
N ALA A 12 27.19 7.13 4.49
CA ALA A 12 27.27 8.39 5.24
C ALA A 12 25.88 9.01 5.37
N GLY A 13 25.60 9.65 6.50
CA GLY A 13 24.29 10.14 6.91
C GLY A 13 23.60 11.04 5.88
N GLY A 14 22.35 10.68 5.60
CA GLY A 14 21.43 11.38 4.74
C GLY A 14 20.16 10.56 4.70
N VAL A 15 19.01 11.20 4.87
CA VAL A 15 17.70 10.55 4.72
C VAL A 15 17.75 9.70 3.45
N ALA A 16 17.57 8.38 3.60
CA ALA A 16 17.61 7.45 2.48
C ALA A 16 16.36 7.70 1.61
N PHE A 17 16.42 8.73 0.78
CA PHE A 17 15.54 8.88 -0.36
C PHE A 17 15.94 7.77 -1.33
N ILE A 18 15.11 6.73 -1.41
CA ILE A 18 15.26 5.72 -2.45
C ILE A 18 15.00 6.46 -3.77
N LYS A 19 16.08 6.78 -4.48
CA LYS A 19 16.04 7.45 -5.78
C LYS A 19 15.81 6.36 -6.81
N PHE A 20 14.63 6.36 -7.42
CA PHE A 20 14.19 5.33 -8.36
C PHE A 20 14.67 5.64 -9.78
N ASP A 21 15.19 4.63 -10.48
CA ASP A 21 15.52 4.75 -11.90
C ASP A 21 14.26 5.04 -12.71
N ALA A 22 14.38 5.96 -13.67
CA ALA A 22 13.30 6.33 -14.57
C ALA A 22 13.05 5.19 -15.58
N GLY A 23 12.22 4.23 -15.18
CA GLY A 23 11.65 3.21 -16.03
C GLY A 23 10.30 2.76 -15.49
N LEU A 24 9.21 3.21 -16.14
CA LEU A 24 7.87 2.59 -16.22
C LEU A 24 7.36 1.81 -14.99
N HIS A 25 7.59 2.33 -13.79
CA HIS A 25 7.00 1.75 -12.59
C HIS A 25 5.52 2.14 -12.50
N VAL A 26 4.71 1.17 -12.14
CA VAL A 26 3.27 1.28 -11.93
C VAL A 26 2.94 0.89 -10.51
N PHE A 27 1.90 1.50 -9.96
CA PHE A 27 1.56 1.42 -8.55
C PHE A 27 0.15 0.91 -8.35
N GLY A 28 -0.01 0.06 -7.33
CA GLY A 28 -1.31 -0.39 -6.84
C GLY A 28 -1.44 -0.10 -5.35
N ILE A 29 -2.57 0.42 -4.91
CA ILE A 29 -2.84 0.75 -3.52
C ILE A 29 -4.17 0.14 -3.11
N ALA A 30 -4.21 -0.50 -1.95
CA ALA A 30 -5.45 -1.01 -1.39
C ALA A 30 -5.50 -0.94 0.13
N MET A 31 -6.69 -0.75 0.67
CA MET A 31 -7.08 -0.89 2.07
C MET A 31 -8.15 -1.98 2.18
N PRO A 32 -7.79 -3.28 2.10
CA PRO A 32 -8.77 -4.36 2.04
C PRO A 32 -9.62 -4.49 3.31
N ASP A 33 -9.13 -4.04 4.46
CA ASP A 33 -9.92 -3.92 5.69
C ASP A 33 -9.68 -2.56 6.38
N TRP A 34 -10.70 -1.72 6.34
CA TRP A 34 -10.71 -0.40 6.98
C TRP A 34 -10.66 -0.48 8.51
N ARG A 35 -11.09 -1.59 9.11
CA ARG A 35 -11.12 -1.79 10.57
C ARG A 35 -9.71 -1.91 11.14
N ASP A 36 -8.85 -2.60 10.42
CA ASP A 36 -7.45 -2.78 10.80
C ASP A 36 -6.58 -1.58 10.38
N GLY A 37 -7.12 -0.70 9.52
CA GLY A 37 -6.43 0.50 9.03
C GLY A 37 -5.13 0.18 8.32
N VAL A 38 -5.10 -0.93 7.56
CA VAL A 38 -3.93 -1.42 6.84
C VAL A 38 -4.03 -1.01 5.37
N ILE A 39 -3.09 -0.19 4.91
CA ILE A 39 -2.97 0.22 3.51
C ILE A 39 -1.71 -0.41 2.94
N ALA A 40 -1.83 -1.21 1.89
CA ALA A 40 -0.67 -1.68 1.13
C ALA A 40 -0.45 -0.84 -0.12
N VAL A 41 0.81 -0.62 -0.43
CA VAL A 41 1.29 -0.03 -1.68
C VAL A 41 2.21 -1.04 -2.34
N VAL A 42 1.90 -1.39 -3.58
CA VAL A 42 2.75 -2.23 -4.42
C VAL A 42 3.35 -1.36 -5.52
N LYS A 43 4.66 -1.51 -5.69
CA LYS A 43 5.42 -0.92 -6.79
C LYS A 43 5.96 -2.06 -7.66
N ALA A 44 5.68 -2.00 -8.95
CA ALA A 44 6.13 -3.01 -9.88
C ALA A 44 6.36 -2.42 -11.28
N ASP A 45 6.98 -3.21 -12.16
CA ASP A 45 7.07 -2.88 -13.59
C ASP A 45 5.75 -3.24 -14.30
N GLU A 46 5.48 -2.62 -15.45
CA GLU A 46 4.25 -2.90 -16.23
C GLU A 46 4.05 -4.38 -16.54
N SER A 47 5.12 -5.13 -16.81
CA SER A 47 5.06 -6.58 -17.06
C SER A 47 4.46 -7.38 -15.90
N VAL A 48 4.62 -6.89 -14.66
CA VAL A 48 4.03 -7.51 -13.47
C VAL A 48 2.52 -7.29 -13.43
N ARG A 49 2.03 -6.12 -13.85
CA ARG A 49 0.59 -5.84 -13.93
C ARG A 49 -0.11 -6.87 -14.81
N ASP A 50 0.43 -7.12 -16.01
CA ASP A 50 -0.14 -8.08 -16.96
C ASP A 50 -0.02 -9.52 -16.44
N ALA A 51 1.09 -9.84 -15.80
CA ALA A 51 1.30 -11.14 -15.17
C ALA A 51 0.29 -11.41 -14.05
N VAL A 52 0.00 -10.43 -13.19
CA VAL A 52 -0.99 -10.59 -12.11
C VAL A 52 -2.37 -10.90 -12.68
N ALA A 53 -2.79 -10.18 -13.73
CA ALA A 53 -4.05 -10.48 -14.42
C ALA A 53 -4.08 -11.93 -14.97
N HIS A 54 -2.96 -12.37 -15.56
CA HIS A 54 -2.84 -13.74 -16.05
C HIS A 54 -2.87 -14.79 -14.92
N VAL A 55 -2.23 -14.51 -13.78
CA VAL A 55 -2.27 -15.38 -12.59
C VAL A 55 -3.68 -15.48 -12.03
N MET A 56 -4.39 -14.36 -11.89
CA MET A 56 -5.78 -14.35 -11.44
C MET A 56 -6.67 -15.21 -12.35
N SER A 57 -6.55 -15.03 -13.67
CA SER A 57 -7.27 -15.83 -14.66
C SER A 57 -6.91 -17.33 -14.57
N SER A 58 -5.62 -17.66 -14.49
CA SER A 58 -5.13 -19.05 -14.42
C SER A 58 -5.56 -19.77 -13.14
N CYS A 59 -5.57 -19.04 -12.02
CA CYS A 59 -6.09 -19.56 -10.77
C CYS A 59 -7.62 -19.50 -10.69
N GLY A 60 -8.31 -18.94 -11.69
CA GLY A 60 -9.76 -18.83 -11.74
C GLY A 60 -10.33 -18.02 -10.58
N VAL A 61 -9.78 -16.82 -10.35
CA VAL A 61 -10.19 -15.86 -9.34
C VAL A 61 -10.38 -14.49 -9.98
N SER A 62 -11.34 -13.70 -9.47
CA SER A 62 -11.60 -12.33 -9.92
C SER A 62 -11.06 -11.26 -8.96
N THR A 63 -10.63 -11.67 -7.77
CA THR A 63 -10.02 -10.81 -6.75
C THR A 63 -8.90 -11.55 -6.06
N LEU A 64 -7.95 -10.81 -5.51
CA LEU A 64 -6.91 -11.28 -4.61
C LEU A 64 -7.18 -10.86 -3.15
N ASN A 65 -8.41 -10.45 -2.83
CA ASN A 65 -8.86 -10.30 -1.46
C ASN A 65 -8.95 -11.67 -0.77
N THR A 66 -8.06 -11.96 0.18
CA THR A 66 -7.97 -13.29 0.79
C THR A 66 -9.20 -13.66 1.62
N ALA A 67 -9.98 -12.67 2.07
CA ALA A 67 -11.24 -12.90 2.77
C ALA A 67 -12.30 -13.59 1.90
N GLU A 68 -12.19 -13.45 0.58
CA GLU A 68 -13.14 -13.98 -0.41
C GLU A 68 -12.62 -15.25 -1.11
N LEU A 69 -11.40 -15.69 -0.78
CA LEU A 69 -10.72 -16.76 -1.50
C LEU A 69 -10.63 -18.06 -0.69
N PRO A 70 -10.99 -19.21 -1.29
CA PRO A 70 -10.66 -20.52 -0.73
C PRO A 70 -9.14 -20.73 -0.63
N ARG A 71 -8.68 -21.42 0.43
CA ARG A 71 -7.24 -21.64 0.70
C ARG A 71 -6.48 -22.27 -0.48
N TYR A 72 -7.09 -23.21 -1.22
CA TYR A 72 -6.42 -23.87 -2.35
C TYR A 72 -6.15 -22.91 -3.54
N LYS A 73 -6.94 -21.84 -3.69
CA LYS A 73 -6.72 -20.79 -4.69
C LYS A 73 -5.51 -19.93 -4.31
N LEU A 74 -5.32 -19.65 -3.02
CA LEU A 74 -4.16 -18.91 -2.52
C LEU A 74 -2.85 -19.63 -2.85
N SER A 75 -2.80 -20.95 -2.68
CA SER A 75 -1.60 -21.73 -3.05
C SER A 75 -1.27 -21.62 -4.54
N CYS A 76 -2.26 -21.63 -5.44
CA CYS A 76 -2.05 -21.40 -6.87
C CYS A 76 -1.42 -20.00 -7.11
N ILE A 77 -2.02 -18.98 -6.51
CA ILE A 77 -1.59 -17.58 -6.66
C ILE A 77 -0.14 -17.42 -6.18
N GLU A 78 0.20 -17.90 -4.98
CA GLU A 78 1.54 -17.77 -4.42
C GLU A 78 2.62 -18.49 -5.24
N ILE A 79 2.32 -19.68 -5.76
CA ILE A 79 3.26 -20.45 -6.60
C ILE A 79 3.56 -19.70 -7.89
N LEU A 80 2.55 -19.11 -8.53
CA LEU A 80 2.71 -18.40 -9.79
C LEU A 80 3.34 -17.02 -9.60
N LEU A 81 2.94 -16.26 -8.58
CA LEU A 81 3.46 -14.91 -8.31
C LEU A 81 4.93 -14.90 -7.88
N LYS A 82 5.44 -15.99 -7.27
CA LYS A 82 6.85 -16.10 -6.85
C LYS A 82 7.88 -15.87 -7.97
N LYS A 83 7.47 -15.95 -9.24
CA LYS A 83 8.33 -15.74 -10.41
C LYS A 83 8.56 -14.26 -10.74
N TYR A 84 7.75 -13.37 -10.17
CA TYR A 84 7.77 -11.94 -10.46
C TYR A 84 8.36 -11.16 -9.30
N LYS A 85 9.08 -10.08 -9.62
CA LYS A 85 9.66 -9.18 -8.64
C LYS A 85 8.81 -7.92 -8.55
N TYR A 86 8.43 -7.56 -7.34
CA TYR A 86 7.74 -6.33 -7.01
C TYR A 86 8.07 -5.96 -5.56
N GLU A 87 7.88 -4.70 -5.21
CA GLU A 87 8.06 -4.18 -3.86
C GLU A 87 6.70 -3.93 -3.22
N SER A 88 6.58 -4.22 -1.93
CA SER A 88 5.37 -3.91 -1.16
C SER A 88 5.74 -3.18 0.13
N ILE A 89 4.98 -2.12 0.43
CA ILE A 89 5.02 -1.38 1.68
C ILE A 89 3.63 -1.44 2.31
N ILE A 90 3.56 -1.75 3.59
CA ILE A 90 2.32 -1.90 4.35
C ILE A 90 2.29 -0.83 5.42
N TYR A 91 1.37 0.12 5.29
CA TYR A 91 1.12 1.18 6.24
C TYR A 91 0.04 0.78 7.24
N ILE A 92 0.36 0.87 8.53
CA ILE A 92 -0.61 0.73 9.62
C ILE A 92 -1.01 2.14 10.07
N THR A 93 -2.30 2.45 10.03
CA THR A 93 -2.79 3.82 10.21
C THR A 93 -3.89 3.95 11.27
N ASP A 94 -4.82 2.99 11.37
CA ASP A 94 -6.04 3.10 12.21
C ASP A 94 -6.80 4.44 12.00
N ILE A 95 -7.02 4.85 10.75
CA ILE A 95 -7.68 6.15 10.44
C ILE A 95 -9.00 6.29 11.18
N TYR A 96 -9.86 5.28 11.10
CA TYR A 96 -11.21 5.33 11.68
C TYR A 96 -11.15 5.37 13.20
N GLY A 97 -10.31 4.55 13.84
CA GLY A 97 -10.16 4.56 15.29
C GLY A 97 -9.59 5.89 15.77
N ILE A 98 -8.57 6.43 15.13
CA ILE A 98 -7.99 7.73 15.47
C ILE A 98 -9.04 8.84 15.31
N VAL A 99 -9.66 8.96 14.14
CA VAL A 99 -10.64 10.02 13.86
C VAL A 99 -11.79 9.99 14.86
N ASN A 100 -12.33 8.81 15.17
CA ASN A 100 -13.40 8.69 16.16
C ASN A 100 -12.94 9.12 17.56
N ARG A 101 -11.74 8.71 18.00
CA ARG A 101 -11.18 9.14 19.29
C ARG A 101 -10.97 10.65 19.35
N VAL A 102 -10.48 11.26 18.26
CA VAL A 102 -10.27 12.72 18.18
C VAL A 102 -11.60 13.45 18.24
N ALA A 103 -12.56 13.05 17.40
CA ALA A 103 -13.87 13.69 17.32
C ALA A 103 -14.59 13.70 18.68
N LEU A 104 -14.52 12.59 19.43
CA LEU A 104 -15.09 12.49 20.77
C LEU A 104 -14.41 13.43 21.78
N LYS A 105 -13.09 13.62 21.68
CA LYS A 105 -12.33 14.48 22.61
C LYS A 105 -12.44 15.97 22.29
N SER A 106 -12.41 16.35 21.02
CA SER A 106 -12.30 17.74 20.59
C SER A 106 -13.63 18.38 20.15
N GLY A 107 -14.68 17.58 19.97
CA GLY A 107 -15.98 18.05 19.45
C GLY A 107 -15.95 18.44 17.97
N VAL A 108 -14.84 18.21 17.26
CA VAL A 108 -14.71 18.47 15.82
C VAL A 108 -15.48 17.42 15.02
N GLY A 109 -16.16 17.85 13.96
CA GLY A 109 -16.90 16.95 13.08
C GLY A 109 -16.00 15.90 12.41
N ARG A 110 -16.44 14.63 12.43
CA ARG A 110 -15.70 13.50 11.86
C ARG A 110 -15.29 13.70 10.40
N SER A 111 -16.15 14.34 9.60
CA SER A 111 -15.86 14.59 8.18
C SER A 111 -14.58 15.39 7.98
N ALA A 112 -14.42 16.50 8.70
CA ALA A 112 -13.22 17.34 8.61
C ALA A 112 -11.95 16.59 9.06
N LEU A 113 -12.07 15.72 10.06
CA LEU A 113 -10.96 14.90 10.54
C LEU A 113 -10.57 13.79 9.55
N PHE A 114 -11.53 13.17 8.87
CA PHE A 114 -11.24 12.22 7.79
C PHE A 114 -10.53 12.91 6.62
N GLU A 115 -11.00 14.08 6.18
CA GLU A 115 -10.33 14.85 5.13
C GLU A 115 -8.89 15.22 5.53
N ALA A 116 -8.67 15.66 6.76
CA ALA A 116 -7.34 15.95 7.28
C ALA A 116 -6.45 14.69 7.35
N ALA A 117 -7.02 13.54 7.74
CA ALA A 117 -6.30 12.27 7.80
C ALA A 117 -5.86 11.79 6.42
N TRP A 118 -6.76 11.82 5.43
CA TRP A 118 -6.45 11.44 4.06
C TRP A 118 -5.44 12.40 3.41
N ALA A 119 -5.54 13.70 3.69
CA ALA A 119 -4.54 14.67 3.26
C ALA A 119 -3.16 14.39 3.88
N TYR A 120 -3.10 14.01 5.16
CA TYR A 120 -1.86 13.62 5.82
C TYR A 120 -1.24 12.37 5.20
N LEU A 121 -2.04 11.33 4.99
CA LEU A 121 -1.59 10.08 4.39
C LEU A 121 -1.16 10.26 2.94
N SER A 122 -1.88 11.07 2.16
CA SER A 122 -1.52 11.41 0.79
C SER A 122 -0.09 11.97 0.70
N ARG A 123 0.28 12.89 1.59
CA ARG A 123 1.65 13.44 1.61
C ARG A 123 2.73 12.40 1.93
N HIS A 124 2.40 11.38 2.71
CA HIS A 124 3.36 10.35 3.13
C HIS A 124 3.44 9.17 2.13
N ILE A 125 2.31 8.77 1.57
CA ILE A 125 2.19 7.60 0.73
C ILE A 125 2.43 7.94 -0.74
N CYS A 126 1.86 9.05 -1.22
CA CYS A 126 1.96 9.45 -2.62
C CYS A 126 3.25 10.19 -2.97
N GLY A 127 4.20 10.32 -2.03
CA GLY A 127 5.48 10.99 -2.28
C GLY A 127 6.27 10.28 -3.37
N GLY A 128 6.28 10.83 -4.59
CA GLY A 128 6.93 10.22 -5.75
C GLY A 128 6.06 9.21 -6.53
N ILE A 129 4.75 9.19 -6.29
CA ILE A 129 3.78 8.40 -7.06
C ILE A 129 2.87 9.36 -7.82
N ASP A 130 3.02 9.43 -9.14
CA ASP A 130 2.21 10.31 -9.99
C ASP A 130 0.79 9.75 -10.19
N ALA A 131 0.67 8.43 -10.38
CA ALA A 131 -0.61 7.75 -10.55
C ALA A 131 -0.56 6.30 -10.03
N ALA A 132 -1.64 5.88 -9.39
CA ALA A 132 -1.84 4.52 -8.90
C ALA A 132 -3.26 4.01 -9.18
N GLU A 133 -3.36 2.69 -9.35
CA GLU A 133 -4.63 1.95 -9.26
C GLU A 133 -5.03 1.85 -7.80
N CYS A 134 -6.24 2.28 -7.45
CA CYS A 134 -6.70 2.30 -6.07
C CYS A 134 -8.03 1.57 -5.87
N ASP A 135 -8.21 0.95 -4.71
CA ASP A 135 -9.51 0.47 -4.29
C ASP A 135 -10.45 1.62 -3.88
N GLY A 136 -11.76 1.33 -3.80
CA GLY A 136 -12.76 2.38 -3.56
C GLY A 136 -12.67 3.03 -2.17
N GLU A 137 -12.01 2.38 -1.22
CA GLU A 137 -11.88 2.86 0.16
C GLU A 137 -10.68 3.79 0.36
N THR A 138 -9.71 3.81 -0.57
CA THR A 138 -8.54 4.69 -0.48
C THR A 138 -8.81 6.05 -1.10
N LYS A 139 -8.69 7.11 -0.30
CA LYS A 139 -8.85 8.52 -0.74
C LYS A 139 -7.51 9.25 -0.81
N LEU A 140 -6.51 8.60 -1.42
CA LEU A 140 -5.18 9.18 -1.57
C LEU A 140 -5.11 10.03 -2.85
N SER A 141 -4.33 11.11 -2.82
CA SER A 141 -4.23 12.05 -3.95
C SER A 141 -3.63 11.46 -5.22
N CYS A 142 -2.84 10.38 -5.11
CA CYS A 142 -2.25 9.67 -6.25
C CYS A 142 -3.17 8.61 -6.86
N CYS A 143 -4.37 8.41 -6.32
CA CYS A 143 -5.35 7.50 -6.89
C CYS A 143 -5.93 8.06 -8.18
N GLY A 144 -5.50 7.52 -9.32
CA GLY A 144 -5.85 8.00 -10.66
C GLY A 144 -6.78 7.07 -11.45
N SER A 145 -6.81 5.79 -11.10
CA SER A 145 -7.63 4.77 -11.76
C SER A 145 -8.30 3.84 -10.75
N SER A 146 -9.41 3.23 -11.17
CA SER A 146 -10.09 2.20 -10.40
C SER A 146 -9.19 0.97 -10.20
N CYS A 147 -9.46 0.21 -9.15
CA CYS A 147 -8.71 -0.99 -8.79
C CYS A 147 -8.53 -1.95 -9.98
N GLY A 148 -7.29 -2.11 -10.41
CA GLY A 148 -6.86 -3.09 -11.41
C GLY A 148 -5.98 -4.17 -10.80
N ALA A 149 -5.15 -4.80 -11.63
CA ALA A 149 -4.34 -5.94 -11.21
C ALA A 149 -3.32 -5.61 -10.10
N LEU A 150 -2.73 -4.41 -10.09
CA LEU A 150 -1.77 -4.04 -9.05
C LEU A 150 -2.48 -3.67 -7.74
N CYS A 151 -3.66 -3.07 -7.83
CA CYS A 151 -4.50 -2.86 -6.65
C CYS A 151 -4.92 -4.20 -6.03
N GLU A 152 -5.29 -5.20 -6.83
CA GLU A 152 -5.56 -6.56 -6.34
C GLU A 152 -4.31 -7.18 -5.70
N LEU A 153 -3.13 -7.01 -6.31
CA LEU A 153 -1.88 -7.45 -5.69
C LEU A 153 -1.65 -6.77 -4.33
N ALA A 154 -1.93 -5.48 -4.20
CA ALA A 154 -1.86 -4.77 -2.93
C ALA A 154 -2.82 -5.35 -1.87
N LYS A 155 -4.05 -5.75 -2.24
CA LYS A 155 -4.97 -6.44 -1.32
C LYS A 155 -4.38 -7.75 -0.79
N LEU A 156 -3.72 -8.52 -1.65
CA LEU A 156 -3.06 -9.76 -1.25
C LEU A 156 -1.93 -9.49 -0.25
N GLU A 157 -1.03 -8.56 -0.57
CA GLU A 157 0.13 -8.24 0.27
C GLU A 157 -0.28 -7.66 1.63
N ALA A 158 -1.31 -6.80 1.66
CA ALA A 158 -1.89 -6.29 2.90
C ALA A 158 -2.40 -7.42 3.80
N ASN A 159 -3.21 -8.33 3.26
CA ASN A 159 -3.79 -9.45 4.00
C ASN A 159 -2.73 -10.43 4.51
N MET A 160 -1.71 -10.71 3.70
CA MET A 160 -0.61 -11.59 4.07
C MET A 160 0.44 -10.90 4.95
N ARG A 161 0.35 -9.57 5.12
CA ARG A 161 1.35 -8.71 5.77
C ARG A 161 2.76 -8.93 5.22
N ARG A 162 2.89 -9.05 3.90
CA ARG A 162 4.16 -9.27 3.20
C ARG A 162 4.67 -7.96 2.59
N GLY A 163 5.84 -7.51 3.03
CA GLY A 163 6.42 -6.24 2.62
C GLY A 163 7.08 -5.49 3.79
N VAL A 164 7.52 -4.27 3.52
CA VAL A 164 8.06 -3.37 4.56
C VAL A 164 6.90 -2.77 5.35
N VAL A 165 6.85 -3.01 6.66
CA VAL A 165 5.78 -2.47 7.51
C VAL A 165 6.18 -1.11 8.07
N VAL A 166 5.30 -0.12 7.90
CA VAL A 166 5.46 1.25 8.40
C VAL A 166 4.26 1.62 9.26
N ASP A 167 4.49 1.84 10.55
CA ASP A 167 3.45 2.32 11.46
C ASP A 167 3.36 3.86 11.41
N LEU A 168 2.20 4.37 10.99
CA LEU A 168 1.85 5.78 10.96
C LEU A 168 0.78 6.15 12.00
N THR A 169 0.29 5.21 12.81
CA THR A 169 -0.80 5.42 13.77
C THR A 169 -0.49 6.58 14.71
N ARG A 170 0.70 6.59 15.33
CA ARG A 170 1.10 7.68 16.23
C ARG A 170 1.22 9.02 15.50
N LYS A 171 1.90 9.04 14.35
CA LYS A 171 2.14 10.28 13.61
C LYS A 171 0.85 10.88 13.04
N LEU A 172 -0.10 10.03 12.62
CA LEU A 172 -1.42 10.45 12.19
C LEU A 172 -2.23 11.04 13.35
N ALA A 173 -2.20 10.42 14.52
CA ALA A 173 -2.85 10.96 15.72
C ALA A 173 -2.28 12.34 16.11
N GLU A 174 -0.95 12.48 16.12
CA GLU A 174 -0.27 13.76 16.37
C GLU A 174 -0.67 14.82 15.34
N ALA A 175 -0.71 14.47 14.06
CA ALA A 175 -1.09 15.38 12.97
C ALA A 175 -2.55 15.85 13.05
N LEU A 176 -3.44 15.05 13.64
CA LEU A 176 -4.85 15.42 13.88
C LEU A 176 -5.06 16.18 15.19
N GLY A 177 -3.99 16.63 15.85
CA GLY A 177 -4.06 17.44 17.06
C GLY A 177 -4.21 16.64 18.35
N VAL A 178 -3.96 15.33 18.33
CA VAL A 178 -3.85 14.52 19.56
C VAL A 178 -2.40 14.60 20.04
N SER A 179 -2.10 15.62 20.84
CA SER A 179 -0.83 15.66 21.59
C SER A 179 -1.05 15.07 22.99
N GLN A 180 -0.38 13.95 23.24
CA GLN A 180 -0.07 13.34 24.54
C GLN A 180 -1.25 12.78 25.37
N HIS A 181 -1.52 11.49 25.15
CA HIS A 181 -1.79 10.43 26.15
C HIS A 181 -2.39 9.24 25.39
N ILE A 182 -1.51 8.38 24.86
CA ILE A 182 -1.79 6.96 24.57
C ILE A 182 -0.87 6.19 25.49
#